data_AF-A0A928SSP6-F1
#
_entry.id   AF-A0A928SSP6-F1
#
_cell.length_a   1.000
_cell.length_b   1.000
_cell.length_c   1.000
_cell.angle_alpha   90.00
_cell.angle_beta   90.00
_cell.angle_gamma   90.00
#
_symmetry.space_group_name_H-M   'P 1'
#
loop_
_entity.id
_entity.type
_entity.pdbx_description
1 polymer ?
#
loop_
_entity_poly.entity_id
_entity_poly.type
_entity_poly.pdbx_seq_one_letter_code
_entity_poly.pdbx_strand_id
1 'polypeptide(L)'
;MRHVVWFPVLALAIGCSIGGKKSEQEKAAASGGAATPAAAAAGASDLAKVSLDPLPLEIQVKAGGMGAMDMSLDDKKSVTVDIGDGASLNISPEERKLAQVKKSYAGDTVLFPFKKWEKEEGNTAVLQFASDGKKGYIGFTLVEVGGKPYLCKTTGLDGVASVELAEKHLAACKTLSAK
;
A
#
# COMPACT_ATOMS: atom_id res chain seq x y z
N MET A 1 -27.24 -14.94 58.54
CA MET A 1 -26.33 -16.05 58.90
C MET A 1 -25.31 -16.15 57.76
N ARG A 2 -24.21 -15.39 57.76
CA ARG A 2 -22.87 -15.69 58.32
C ARG A 2 -22.41 -17.14 58.06
N HIS A 3 -21.43 -17.33 57.15
CA HIS A 3 -20.04 -17.83 57.36
C HIS A 3 -19.33 -18.00 55.97
N VAL A 4 -18.30 -17.20 55.64
CA VAL A 4 -16.81 -17.44 55.71
C VAL A 4 -16.33 -18.53 54.71
N VAL A 5 -15.82 -18.19 53.51
CA VAL A 5 -14.41 -17.93 53.05
C VAL A 5 -13.42 -19.11 53.23
N TRP A 6 -12.79 -19.57 52.12
CA TRP A 6 -11.36 -19.91 52.11
C TRP A 6 -10.71 -19.83 50.70
N PHE A 7 -9.58 -19.12 50.64
CA PHE A 7 -8.58 -19.05 49.55
C PHE A 7 -7.31 -19.80 49.99
N PRO A 8 -6.52 -20.34 49.04
CA PRO A 8 -5.05 -20.22 49.11
C PRO A 8 -4.48 -19.77 47.74
N VAL A 9 -3.82 -18.62 47.61
CA VAL A 9 -2.40 -18.28 47.92
C VAL A 9 -1.36 -19.05 47.08
N LEU A 10 -0.93 -18.36 46.01
CA LEU A 10 0.44 -18.02 45.60
C LEU A 10 1.65 -18.86 46.09
N ALA A 11 2.46 -19.33 45.14
CA ALA A 11 3.90 -19.54 45.36
C ALA A 11 4.71 -18.91 44.21
N LEU A 12 5.35 -17.80 44.55
CA LEU A 12 6.34 -17.05 43.78
C LEU A 12 7.72 -17.63 44.14
N ALA A 13 8.51 -18.09 43.16
CA ALA A 13 9.91 -18.47 43.38
C ALA A 13 10.83 -17.38 42.79
N ILE A 14 11.33 -16.52 43.67
CA ILE A 14 12.48 -15.63 43.43
C ILE A 14 13.73 -16.38 43.91
N GLY A 15 14.72 -16.54 43.04
CA GLY A 15 16.05 -17.02 43.40
C GLY A 15 17.09 -16.27 42.57
N CYS A 16 17.72 -15.26 43.18
CA CYS A 16 18.77 -14.43 42.60
C CYS A 16 19.98 -14.47 43.54
N SER A 17 21.17 -14.77 43.02
CA SER A 17 22.46 -14.07 43.26
C SER A 17 23.70 -14.95 43.40
N ILE A 18 24.82 -14.30 43.05
CA ILE A 18 26.26 -14.61 43.27
C ILE A 18 26.90 -15.35 42.07
N GLY A 19 27.89 -14.84 41.33
CA GLY A 19 28.72 -13.63 41.39
C GLY A 19 30.01 -13.85 40.55
N GLY A 20 30.60 -12.82 39.94
CA GLY A 20 31.96 -12.89 39.35
C GLY A 20 32.19 -11.99 38.12
N LYS A 21 33.27 -11.18 38.14
CA LYS A 21 33.58 -10.01 37.29
C LYS A 21 34.55 -10.28 36.12
N LYS A 22 34.58 -9.28 35.20
CA LYS A 22 35.66 -8.82 34.26
C LYS A 22 35.95 -9.72 33.05
N SER A 23 36.41 -9.24 31.89
CA SER A 23 36.43 -7.97 31.13
C SER A 23 37.36 -8.23 29.92
N GLU A 24 36.99 -7.72 28.75
CA GLU A 24 37.86 -7.18 27.67
C GLU A 24 38.52 -8.06 26.58
N GLN A 25 38.32 -7.57 25.33
CA GLN A 25 39.11 -7.72 24.08
C GLN A 25 39.27 -9.13 23.46
N GLU A 26 39.05 -9.36 22.16
CA GLU A 26 39.63 -8.64 21.02
C GLU A 26 38.76 -8.75 19.74
N LYS A 27 39.12 -7.91 18.77
CA LYS A 27 38.40 -7.41 17.60
C LYS A 27 38.92 -8.07 16.31
N ALA A 28 38.01 -8.36 15.37
CA ALA A 28 38.21 -8.50 13.91
C ALA A 28 39.10 -9.68 13.45
N ALA A 29 39.02 -10.24 12.24
CA ALA A 29 38.44 -9.87 10.94
C ALA A 29 38.25 -11.21 10.17
N ALA A 30 37.24 -11.51 9.35
CA ALA A 30 36.66 -10.85 8.16
C ALA A 30 36.82 -11.73 6.90
N SER A 31 35.93 -11.45 5.94
CA SER A 31 35.81 -11.94 4.54
C SER A 31 35.04 -13.26 4.36
N GLY A 32 33.98 -13.35 3.55
CA GLY A 32 33.39 -12.36 2.64
C GLY A 32 32.04 -12.85 2.09
N GLY A 33 31.15 -11.90 1.82
CA GLY A 33 29.80 -12.14 1.30
C GLY A 33 28.89 -10.93 1.44
N ALA A 34 29.37 -9.79 0.92
CA ALA A 34 28.72 -8.48 0.69
C ALA A 34 27.31 -8.23 1.27
N ALA A 35 27.26 -7.62 2.46
CA ALA A 35 26.22 -6.68 2.83
C ALA A 35 26.63 -5.29 2.30
N THR A 36 25.91 -4.78 1.30
CA THR A 36 26.12 -3.44 0.74
C THR A 36 25.49 -2.40 1.67
N PRO A 37 26.16 -1.27 1.97
CA PRO A 37 25.97 -0.54 3.21
C PRO A 37 24.78 0.43 3.20
N ALA A 38 24.18 0.61 4.38
CA ALA A 38 23.36 1.75 4.71
C ALA A 38 24.18 3.05 4.50
N ALA A 39 23.80 3.83 3.49
CA ALA A 39 24.34 5.16 3.27
C ALA A 39 23.49 6.19 4.02
N ALA A 40 24.20 7.10 4.68
CA ALA A 40 23.71 8.12 5.58
C ALA A 40 22.79 9.17 4.90
N ALA A 41 21.88 9.69 5.73
CA ALA A 41 20.79 10.60 5.42
C ALA A 41 21.23 11.96 4.85
N ALA A 42 20.46 12.43 3.85
CA ALA A 42 20.25 13.85 3.56
C ALA A 42 18.85 14.02 2.92
N GLY A 43 17.90 14.51 3.71
CA GLY A 43 16.51 14.79 3.30
C GLY A 43 15.56 13.62 3.54
N ALA A 44 14.97 13.55 4.74
CA ALA A 44 13.96 12.54 5.10
C ALA A 44 12.66 12.79 4.31
N SER A 45 12.61 12.24 3.11
CA SER A 45 11.36 11.81 2.52
C SER A 45 11.11 10.41 3.09
N ASP A 46 10.07 10.23 3.91
CA ASP A 46 9.67 8.93 4.51
C ASP A 46 9.20 7.89 3.46
N LEU A 47 9.62 8.02 2.21
CA LEU A 47 9.21 7.23 1.05
C LEU A 47 10.32 6.26 0.64
N ALA A 48 9.97 4.99 0.54
CA ALA A 48 10.81 3.92 0.02
C ALA A 48 10.43 3.61 -1.44
N LYS A 49 11.43 3.23 -2.24
CA LYS A 49 11.18 2.65 -3.57
C LYS A 49 10.71 1.21 -3.43
N VAL A 50 9.57 0.91 -4.05
CA VAL A 50 8.96 -0.42 -4.05
C VAL A 50 8.91 -0.95 -5.47
N SER A 51 9.45 -2.14 -5.66
CA SER A 51 9.41 -2.90 -6.90
C SER A 51 8.00 -3.44 -7.14
N LEU A 52 7.41 -3.16 -8.31
CA LEU A 52 6.08 -3.64 -8.70
C LEU A 52 6.15 -4.91 -9.54
N ASP A 53 6.93 -5.91 -9.13
CA ASP A 53 7.05 -7.16 -9.91
C ASP A 53 5.69 -7.86 -10.06
N PRO A 54 5.35 -8.38 -11.25
CA PRO A 54 6.20 -8.55 -12.44
C PRO A 54 6.17 -7.36 -13.43
N LEU A 55 5.54 -6.24 -13.07
CA LEU A 55 5.61 -5.04 -13.88
C LEU A 55 7.04 -4.47 -13.81
N PRO A 56 7.60 -4.01 -14.95
CA PRO A 56 8.93 -3.40 -15.00
C PRO A 56 8.90 -1.96 -14.45
N LEU A 57 8.28 -1.76 -13.29
CA LEU A 57 7.99 -0.47 -12.67
C LEU A 57 8.41 -0.44 -11.19
N GLU A 58 8.83 0.73 -10.73
CA GLU A 58 9.02 1.08 -9.33
C GLU A 58 8.15 2.27 -8.96
N ILE A 59 7.76 2.37 -7.68
CA ILE A 59 7.00 3.50 -7.13
C ILE A 59 7.63 3.96 -5.80
N GLN A 60 7.52 5.25 -5.47
CA GLN A 60 7.93 5.78 -4.17
C GLN A 60 6.72 5.92 -3.24
N VAL A 61 6.68 5.13 -2.16
CA VAL A 61 5.58 5.08 -1.19
C VAL A 61 6.10 4.98 0.23
N LYS A 62 5.28 5.26 1.25
CA LYS A 62 5.70 5.13 2.65
C LYS A 62 6.26 3.73 2.94
N ALA A 63 7.31 3.67 3.76
CA ALA A 63 7.94 2.40 4.14
C ALA A 63 6.92 1.45 4.78
N GLY A 64 6.79 0.23 4.24
CA GLY A 64 5.80 -0.77 4.65
C GLY A 64 4.91 -1.28 3.51
N GLY A 65 4.94 -0.62 2.35
CA GLY A 65 4.13 -1.00 1.20
C GLY A 65 4.61 -2.27 0.50
N MET A 66 3.96 -3.41 0.74
CA MET A 66 4.15 -4.61 -0.07
C MET A 66 3.17 -4.61 -1.25
N GLY A 67 3.68 -4.79 -2.46
CA GLY A 67 2.87 -5.01 -3.65
C GLY A 67 2.29 -6.43 -3.64
N ALA A 68 0.98 -6.57 -3.42
CA ALA A 68 0.29 -7.83 -3.66
C ALA A 68 -0.10 -7.90 -5.14
N MET A 69 0.30 -8.95 -5.85
CA MET A 69 -0.25 -9.22 -7.18
C MET A 69 -1.75 -9.51 -7.03
N ASP A 70 -2.57 -8.72 -7.72
CA ASP A 70 -3.98 -9.01 -7.87
C ASP A 70 -4.20 -9.45 -9.31
N MET A 71 -4.59 -10.70 -9.52
CA MET A 71 -5.07 -11.14 -10.82
C MET A 71 -6.53 -10.70 -10.90
N SER A 72 -6.76 -9.52 -11.48
CA SER A 72 -8.08 -9.11 -11.89
C SER A 72 -8.71 -10.18 -12.80
N LEU A 73 -10.03 -10.34 -12.77
CA LEU A 73 -10.77 -11.30 -13.61
C LEU A 73 -10.62 -11.05 -15.12
N ASP A 74 -10.20 -9.83 -15.49
CA ASP A 74 -9.71 -9.52 -16.82
C ASP A 74 -8.21 -9.87 -16.85
N ASP A 75 -7.74 -10.65 -17.84
CA ASP A 75 -6.38 -11.23 -17.97
C ASP A 75 -5.16 -10.27 -17.87
N LYS A 76 -5.37 -9.03 -17.44
CA LYS A 76 -4.36 -8.01 -17.19
C LYS A 76 -3.64 -8.28 -15.87
N LYS A 77 -2.32 -8.37 -15.94
CA LYS A 77 -1.45 -8.36 -14.75
C LYS A 77 -1.62 -7.04 -14.01
N SER A 78 -2.07 -7.09 -12.77
CA SER A 78 -2.17 -5.91 -11.90
C SER A 78 -1.39 -6.10 -10.61
N VAL A 79 -0.86 -5.02 -10.07
CA VAL A 79 -0.12 -4.99 -8.80
C VAL A 79 -0.80 -4.01 -7.87
N THR A 80 -1.25 -4.49 -6.72
CA THR A 80 -1.81 -3.68 -5.65
C THR A 80 -0.70 -3.27 -4.70
N VAL A 81 -0.36 -1.99 -4.64
CA VAL A 81 0.66 -1.43 -3.75
C VAL A 81 -0.01 -0.67 -2.60
N ASP A 82 0.39 -0.98 -1.38
CA ASP A 82 0.03 -0.19 -0.20
C ASP A 82 0.83 1.14 -0.20
N ILE A 83 0.09 2.25 -0.15
CA ILE A 83 0.63 3.61 -0.20
C ILE A 83 0.67 4.29 1.19
N GLY A 84 0.38 3.53 2.25
CA GLY A 84 0.26 3.95 3.62
C GLY A 84 -1.16 4.39 4.01
N ASP A 85 -1.34 4.68 5.29
CA ASP A 85 -2.59 5.20 5.88
C ASP A 85 -3.82 4.29 5.63
N GLY A 86 -3.60 2.99 5.46
CA GLY A 86 -4.65 2.00 5.15
C GLY A 86 -5.17 2.07 3.72
N ALA A 87 -4.43 2.72 2.82
CA ALA A 87 -4.80 2.89 1.42
C ALA A 87 -3.90 2.08 0.49
N SER A 88 -4.45 1.66 -0.64
CA SER A 88 -3.69 0.96 -1.67
C SER A 88 -4.13 1.37 -3.08
N LEU A 89 -3.23 1.15 -4.04
CA LEU A 89 -3.44 1.43 -5.45
C LEU A 89 -3.25 0.15 -6.24
N ASN A 90 -4.17 -0.13 -7.15
CA ASN A 90 -4.00 -1.15 -8.17
C ASN A 90 -3.41 -0.51 -9.42
N ILE A 91 -2.33 -1.08 -9.92
CA ILE A 91 -1.56 -0.58 -11.06
C ILE A 91 -1.56 -1.68 -12.12
N SER A 92 -2.02 -1.35 -13.34
CA SER A 92 -2.12 -2.30 -14.44
C SER A 92 -1.77 -1.65 -15.78
N PRO A 93 -1.28 -2.41 -16.77
CA PRO A 93 -1.14 -1.92 -18.14
C PRO A 93 -2.52 -1.54 -18.73
N GLU A 94 -2.58 -0.40 -19.40
CA GLU A 94 -3.84 0.09 -19.98
C GLU A 94 -3.62 0.75 -21.34
N GLU A 95 -3.86 -0.02 -22.40
CA GLU A 95 -3.72 0.44 -23.79
C GLU A 95 -4.84 1.41 -24.21
N ARG A 96 -5.94 1.44 -23.45
CA ARG A 96 -7.08 2.30 -23.74
C ARG A 96 -6.88 3.71 -23.20
N LYS A 97 -7.41 4.70 -23.92
CA LYS A 97 -7.48 6.07 -23.42
C LYS A 97 -8.44 6.19 -22.24
N LEU A 98 -8.24 7.16 -21.36
CA LEU A 98 -9.08 7.37 -20.16
C LEU A 98 -10.57 7.42 -20.51
N ALA A 99 -10.94 8.06 -21.62
CA ALA A 99 -12.32 8.13 -22.09
C ALA A 99 -12.97 6.75 -22.33
N GLN A 100 -12.20 5.76 -22.78
CA GLN A 100 -12.69 4.39 -22.99
C GLN A 100 -12.79 3.63 -21.67
N VAL A 101 -11.81 3.80 -20.76
CA VAL A 101 -11.88 3.26 -19.39
C VAL A 101 -13.13 3.79 -18.68
N LYS A 102 -13.39 5.09 -18.77
CA LYS A 102 -14.59 5.69 -18.18
C LYS A 102 -15.89 5.07 -18.71
N LYS A 103 -15.95 4.75 -20.01
CA LYS A 103 -17.13 4.11 -20.61
C LYS A 103 -17.36 2.70 -20.10
N SER A 104 -16.31 1.90 -19.86
CA SER A 104 -16.47 0.55 -19.32
C SER A 104 -17.04 0.57 -17.91
N TYR A 105 -16.60 1.51 -17.06
CA TYR A 105 -17.08 1.64 -15.69
C TYR A 105 -18.49 2.26 -15.57
N ALA A 106 -18.92 3.07 -16.53
CA ALA A 106 -20.29 3.58 -16.55
C ALA A 106 -21.32 2.50 -16.95
N GLY A 107 -20.88 1.45 -17.65
CA GLY A 107 -21.74 0.36 -18.10
C GLY A 107 -21.97 -0.75 -17.07
N ASP A 108 -21.06 -0.90 -16.10
CA ASP A 108 -21.15 -1.94 -15.07
C ASP A 108 -21.91 -1.43 -13.85
N THR A 109 -23.16 -1.86 -13.71
CA THR A 109 -24.06 -1.44 -12.63
C THR A 109 -24.29 -2.52 -11.57
N VAL A 110 -23.67 -3.70 -11.74
CA VAL A 110 -24.01 -4.89 -10.94
C VAL A 110 -23.19 -4.97 -9.67
N LEU A 111 -21.87 -4.72 -9.74
CA LEU A 111 -20.98 -4.83 -8.58
C LEU A 111 -20.63 -3.47 -7.95
N PHE A 112 -20.60 -2.40 -8.76
CA PHE A 112 -20.31 -1.04 -8.31
C PHE A 112 -21.29 -0.08 -8.98
N PRO A 113 -22.46 0.19 -8.37
CA PRO A 113 -23.50 1.01 -8.98
C PRO A 113 -23.01 2.43 -9.27
N PHE A 114 -22.52 2.63 -10.49
CA PHE A 114 -22.06 3.92 -11.01
C PHE A 114 -23.11 4.99 -10.74
N LYS A 115 -22.68 6.15 -10.22
CA LYS A 115 -23.55 7.32 -10.05
C LYS A 115 -23.18 8.41 -11.03
N LYS A 116 -21.96 8.93 -10.92
CA LYS A 116 -21.45 10.02 -11.76
C LYS A 116 -19.93 10.14 -11.66
N TRP A 117 -19.34 10.81 -12.63
CA TRP A 117 -17.99 11.34 -12.52
C TRP A 117 -18.03 12.62 -11.68
N GLU A 118 -17.28 12.66 -10.59
CA GLU A 118 -17.21 13.82 -9.68
C GLU A 118 -16.09 14.78 -10.08
N LYS A 119 -15.01 14.22 -10.63
CA LYS A 119 -13.88 15.01 -11.10
C LYS A 119 -13.30 14.40 -12.35
N GLU A 120 -12.92 15.26 -13.29
CA GLU A 120 -12.25 14.90 -14.54
C GLU A 120 -11.24 15.98 -14.88
N GLU A 121 -9.96 15.64 -14.84
CA GLU A 121 -8.87 16.58 -15.10
C GLU A 121 -7.72 15.88 -15.81
N GLY A 122 -7.53 16.20 -17.09
CA GLY A 122 -6.51 15.59 -17.94
C GLY A 122 -6.61 14.07 -17.98
N ASN A 123 -5.59 13.40 -17.44
CA ASN A 123 -5.50 11.94 -17.36
C ASN A 123 -6.06 11.35 -16.05
N THR A 124 -6.71 12.17 -15.21
CA THR A 124 -7.26 11.76 -13.91
C THR A 124 -8.78 11.89 -13.92
N ALA A 125 -9.46 10.91 -13.34
CA ALA A 125 -10.90 10.97 -13.11
C ALA A 125 -11.27 10.32 -11.77
N VAL A 126 -12.32 10.82 -11.13
CA VAL A 126 -12.87 10.25 -9.90
C VAL A 126 -14.34 9.91 -10.13
N LEU A 127 -14.66 8.63 -9.94
CA LEU A 127 -16.00 8.07 -10.02
C LEU A 127 -16.63 8.06 -8.62
N GLN A 128 -17.89 8.48 -8.52
CA GLN A 128 -18.75 8.13 -7.40
C GLN A 128 -19.58 6.88 -7.73
N PHE A 129 -19.61 5.93 -6.79
CA PHE A 129 -20.54 4.81 -6.80
C PHE A 129 -21.29 4.71 -5.47
N ALA A 130 -22.31 3.86 -5.42
CA ALA A 130 -22.98 3.54 -4.17
C ALA A 130 -23.09 2.02 -3.98
N SER A 131 -22.39 1.47 -2.99
CA SER A 131 -22.50 0.07 -2.58
C SER A 131 -23.23 -0.01 -1.24
N ASP A 132 -24.22 -0.90 -1.12
CA ASP A 132 -24.99 -1.10 0.11
C ASP A 132 -25.55 0.19 0.75
N GLY A 133 -25.96 1.14 -0.10
CA GLY A 133 -26.51 2.44 0.32
C GLY A 133 -25.46 3.46 0.80
N LYS A 134 -24.17 3.10 0.84
CA LYS A 134 -23.06 4.01 1.18
C LYS A 134 -22.44 4.57 -0.08
N LYS A 135 -22.04 5.84 -0.03
CA LYS A 135 -21.30 6.50 -1.11
C LYS A 135 -19.82 6.13 -0.99
N GLY A 136 -19.23 5.72 -2.11
CA GLY A 136 -17.80 5.46 -2.23
C GLY A 136 -17.24 6.13 -3.48
N TYR A 137 -15.92 6.33 -3.50
CA TYR A 137 -15.22 6.96 -4.62
C TYR A 137 -14.10 6.06 -5.15
N ILE A 138 -13.94 6.02 -6.47
CA ILE A 138 -12.81 5.35 -7.13
C ILE A 138 -12.07 6.37 -7.96
N GLY A 139 -10.81 6.60 -7.62
CA GLY A 139 -9.90 7.41 -8.41
C GLY A 139 -9.22 6.58 -9.49
N PHE A 140 -9.03 7.19 -10.66
CA PHE A 140 -8.30 6.66 -11.80
C PHE A 140 -7.29 7.69 -12.28
N THR A 141 -6.06 7.29 -12.59
CA THR A 141 -5.13 8.12 -13.35
C THR A 141 -4.34 7.28 -14.35
N LEU A 142 -4.21 7.79 -15.58
CA LEU A 142 -3.33 7.19 -16.60
C LEU A 142 -1.95 7.86 -16.54
N VAL A 143 -0.92 7.03 -16.37
CA VAL A 143 0.48 7.46 -16.34
C VAL A 143 1.23 6.74 -17.45
N GLU A 144 2.05 7.46 -18.20
CA GLU A 144 2.94 6.88 -19.21
C GLU A 144 4.34 6.71 -18.61
N VAL A 145 4.86 5.48 -18.65
CA VAL A 145 6.19 5.15 -18.15
C VAL A 145 6.91 4.32 -19.21
N GLY A 146 8.06 4.81 -19.68
CA GLY A 146 8.82 4.14 -20.74
C GLY A 146 8.03 3.96 -22.05
N GLY A 147 7.16 4.92 -22.39
CA GLY A 147 6.31 4.87 -23.59
C GLY A 147 5.13 3.89 -23.50
N LYS A 148 4.86 3.33 -22.31
CA LYS A 148 3.73 2.42 -22.07
C LYS A 148 2.73 3.06 -21.10
N PRO A 149 1.43 3.06 -21.41
CA PRO A 149 0.40 3.57 -20.51
C PRO A 149 0.04 2.55 -19.42
N TYR A 150 -0.08 3.05 -18.20
CA TYR A 150 -0.51 2.31 -17.02
C TYR A 150 -1.67 3.02 -16.34
N LEU A 151 -2.66 2.25 -15.90
CA LEU A 151 -3.78 2.73 -15.10
C LEU A 151 -3.49 2.49 -13.63
N CYS A 152 -3.48 3.58 -12.88
CA CYS A 152 -3.57 3.56 -11.44
C CYS A 152 -5.01 3.73 -11.00
N LYS A 153 -5.46 2.85 -10.11
CA LYS A 153 -6.81 2.85 -9.55
C LYS A 153 -6.75 2.75 -8.04
N THR A 154 -7.54 3.54 -7.31
CA THR A 154 -7.69 3.36 -5.86
C THR A 154 -8.46 2.08 -5.56
N THR A 155 -8.03 1.29 -4.58
CA THR A 155 -8.65 0.01 -4.23
C THR A 155 -9.63 0.11 -3.05
N GLY A 156 -10.36 -0.98 -2.81
CA GLY A 156 -11.30 -1.13 -1.69
C GLY A 156 -12.73 -1.37 -2.15
N LEU A 157 -13.44 -2.30 -1.50
CA LEU A 157 -14.84 -2.61 -1.82
C LEU A 157 -15.79 -1.45 -1.52
N ASP A 158 -15.54 -0.72 -0.43
CA ASP A 158 -16.27 0.50 -0.07
C ASP A 158 -15.75 1.74 -0.83
N GLY A 159 -14.66 1.59 -1.59
CA GLY A 159 -13.96 2.69 -2.23
C GLY A 159 -13.31 3.64 -1.21
N VAL A 160 -12.88 4.79 -1.71
CA VAL A 160 -12.30 5.86 -0.90
C VAL A 160 -13.41 6.76 -0.35
N ALA A 161 -13.18 7.36 0.83
CA ALA A 161 -14.21 8.13 1.54
C ALA A 161 -14.57 9.48 0.89
N SER A 162 -13.68 10.06 0.08
CA SER A 162 -13.93 11.35 -0.60
C SER A 162 -13.16 11.48 -1.91
N VAL A 163 -13.52 12.49 -2.71
CA VAL A 163 -12.82 12.82 -3.96
C VAL A 163 -11.39 13.25 -3.68
N GLU A 164 -11.18 14.13 -2.70
CA GLU A 164 -9.88 14.68 -2.33
C GLU A 164 -8.93 13.59 -1.84
N LEU A 165 -9.46 12.62 -1.09
CA LEU A 165 -8.68 11.49 -0.61
C LEU A 165 -8.29 10.56 -1.77
N ALA A 166 -9.19 10.34 -2.73
CA ALA A 166 -8.86 9.58 -3.94
C ALA A 166 -7.73 10.27 -4.74
N GLU A 167 -7.79 11.59 -4.90
CA GLU A 167 -6.73 12.35 -5.58
C GLU A 167 -5.39 12.31 -4.83
N LYS A 168 -5.44 12.45 -3.50
CA LYS A 168 -4.25 12.33 -2.64
C LYS A 168 -3.58 10.98 -2.83
N HIS A 169 -4.37 9.90 -2.89
CA HIS A 169 -3.84 8.54 -3.13
C HIS A 169 -3.23 8.43 -4.52
N LEU A 170 -3.91 8.92 -5.57
CA LEU A 170 -3.40 8.88 -6.94
C LEU A 170 -2.12 9.68 -7.14
N ALA A 171 -1.82 10.66 -6.27
CA ALA A 171 -0.58 11.44 -6.35
C ALA A 171 0.68 10.56 -6.25
N ALA A 172 0.62 9.40 -5.56
CA ALA A 172 1.73 8.45 -5.50
C ALA A 172 2.11 7.93 -6.90
N CYS A 173 1.16 7.79 -7.82
CA CYS A 173 1.43 7.32 -9.18
C CYS A 173 2.26 8.29 -10.03
N LYS A 174 2.39 9.55 -9.61
CA LYS A 174 3.33 10.50 -10.25
C LYS A 174 4.79 10.12 -10.02
N THR A 175 5.06 9.24 -9.06
CA THR A 175 6.41 8.75 -8.74
C THR A 175 6.75 7.44 -9.47
N LEU A 176 5.83 6.92 -10.29
CA LEU A 176 6.10 5.72 -11.07
C LEU A 176 7.24 5.94 -12.05
N SER A 177 8.17 5.00 -12.07
CA SER A 177 9.31 4.98 -12.99
C SER A 177 9.56 3.58 -13.53
N ALA A 178 10.17 3.50 -14.70
CA ALA A 178 10.68 2.23 -15.21
C ALA A 178 11.84 1.77 -14.32
N LYS A 179 11.98 0.45 -14.20
CA LYS A 179 13.17 -0.21 -13.65
C LYS A 179 14.33 -0.18 -14.64
#